data_AF-A0A328DZ93-F1
#
_entry.id   AF-A0A328DZ93-F1
#
_cell.length_a   1.000
_cell.length_b   1.000
_cell.length_c   1.000
_cell.angle_alpha   90.00
_cell.angle_beta   90.00
_cell.angle_gamma   90.00
#
_symmetry.space_group_name_H-M   'P 1'
#
loop_
_entity.id
_entity.type
_entity.pdbx_description
1 polymer ?
#
loop_
_entity_poly.entity_id
_entity_poly.type
_entity_poly.pdbx_seq_one_letter_code
_entity_poly.pdbx_strand_id
1 'polypeptide(L)'
;MYAAQILFRYVCNPTVAKYIYASFFLVANFLAWVARDFGYNTLNSMDGLKACNGEKDCLSREGVLRVSLGCFTFYLIMFASTVGTSEREGRREKWHCGWWGPKTAMMFSLVFFPFAFPSKLISIYGKISIGGAGVFLLISMASFIIWIQKRCYSEKSKLSNSKFRRVVAGILHFLCIVGIFILYVWYAPHASCLLNISIISGTIILYLIMSGASFLRSLNGGFLSSGIMGIYVIYICWCALKSEPQETCMREGGSSKEDVFTIISFFAGLITMVVVTFTTGIDSKCFMTALKREDEDDEVPYGYGFFHFVFATASMYSAMVLVAWDTNHHMQKFTIDIGWTSTIVRIVNEIVAVIIYGLVLMINKHE
;
A
#
# COMPACT_ATOMS: atom_id res chain seq x y z
N MET A 1 -6.11 -33.10 -11.18
CA MET A 1 -7.15 -33.67 -10.29
C MET A 1 -7.29 -32.86 -8.99
N TYR A 2 -6.20 -32.43 -8.33
CA TYR A 2 -6.26 -31.54 -7.15
C TYR A 2 -6.90 -30.16 -7.40
N ALA A 3 -6.65 -29.53 -8.55
CA ALA A 3 -7.25 -28.23 -8.89
C ALA A 3 -8.79 -28.28 -9.06
N ALA A 4 -9.32 -29.41 -9.56
CA ALA A 4 -10.76 -29.61 -9.73
C ALA A 4 -11.48 -29.89 -8.39
N GLN A 5 -10.78 -30.49 -7.42
CA GLN A 5 -11.31 -30.72 -6.07
C GLN A 5 -11.47 -29.42 -5.28
N ILE A 6 -10.58 -28.43 -5.46
CA ILE A 6 -10.69 -27.09 -4.84
C ILE A 6 -11.91 -26.31 -5.38
N LEU A 7 -12.28 -26.53 -6.65
CA LEU A 7 -13.41 -25.85 -7.28
C LEU A 7 -14.78 -26.40 -6.86
N PHE A 8 -14.88 -27.67 -6.44
CA PHE A 8 -16.19 -28.34 -6.27
C PHE A 8 -16.39 -29.17 -4.99
N ARG A 9 -15.38 -29.47 -4.15
CA ARG A 9 -15.58 -30.17 -2.86
C ARG A 9 -15.16 -29.31 -1.66
N TYR A 10 -16.09 -29.18 -0.73
CA TYR A 10 -16.05 -28.30 0.45
C TYR A 10 -15.04 -28.78 1.50
N VAL A 11 -13.82 -28.23 1.46
CA VAL A 11 -12.96 -28.13 2.65
C VAL A 11 -12.56 -26.65 2.75
N CYS A 12 -13.15 -25.93 3.70
CA CYS A 12 -12.77 -24.54 3.93
C CYS A 12 -11.33 -24.50 4.42
N ASN A 13 -10.49 -23.83 3.64
CA ASN A 13 -9.11 -23.57 4.01
C ASN A 13 -8.89 -22.05 3.95
N PRO A 14 -9.04 -21.33 5.07
CA PRO A 14 -8.84 -19.88 5.13
C PRO A 14 -7.44 -19.46 4.67
N THR A 15 -6.44 -20.33 4.87
CA THR A 15 -5.07 -20.09 4.41
C THR A 15 -4.97 -20.08 2.90
N VAL A 16 -5.70 -20.95 2.19
CA VAL A 16 -5.77 -20.92 0.71
C VAL A 16 -6.63 -19.75 0.23
N ALA A 17 -7.73 -19.47 0.93
CA ALA A 17 -8.67 -18.41 0.55
C ALA A 17 -8.01 -17.03 0.43
N LYS A 18 -7.17 -16.63 1.39
CA LYS A 18 -6.44 -15.35 1.33
C LYS A 18 -5.56 -15.20 0.09
N TYR A 19 -4.92 -16.28 -0.39
CA TYR A 19 -4.09 -16.24 -1.60
C TYR A 19 -4.94 -16.14 -2.87
N ILE A 20 -6.11 -16.77 -2.90
CA ILE A 20 -7.04 -16.63 -4.02
C ILE A 20 -7.52 -15.18 -4.14
N TYR A 21 -7.91 -14.55 -3.03
CA TYR A 21 -8.26 -13.12 -3.04
C TYR A 21 -7.07 -12.25 -3.47
N ALA A 22 -5.86 -12.48 -2.93
CA ALA A 22 -4.66 -11.78 -3.38
C ALA A 22 -4.45 -11.91 -4.90
N SER A 23 -4.72 -13.07 -5.48
CA SER A 23 -4.63 -13.28 -6.93
C SER A 23 -5.69 -12.49 -7.71
N PHE A 24 -6.93 -12.40 -7.23
CA PHE A 24 -7.96 -11.55 -7.85
C PHE A 24 -7.57 -10.08 -7.85
N PHE A 25 -6.98 -9.60 -6.75
CA PHE A 25 -6.47 -8.24 -6.65
C PHE A 25 -5.30 -7.98 -7.62
N LEU A 26 -4.35 -8.92 -7.71
CA LEU A 26 -3.25 -8.83 -8.68
C LEU A 26 -3.76 -8.78 -10.13
N VAL A 27 -4.70 -9.65 -10.48
CA VAL A 27 -5.32 -9.66 -11.82
C VAL A 27 -6.03 -8.34 -12.10
N ALA A 28 -6.78 -7.79 -11.14
CA ALA A 28 -7.44 -6.49 -11.31
C ALA A 28 -6.43 -5.36 -11.53
N ASN A 29 -5.31 -5.33 -10.79
CA ASN A 29 -4.25 -4.34 -11.00
C ASN A 29 -3.57 -4.49 -12.37
N PHE A 30 -3.35 -5.72 -12.82
CA PHE A 30 -2.83 -5.98 -14.15
C PHE A 30 -3.81 -5.51 -15.25
N LEU A 31 -5.11 -5.79 -15.09
CA LEU A 31 -6.14 -5.31 -16.01
C LEU A 31 -6.23 -3.77 -16.04
N ALA A 32 -6.13 -3.13 -14.87
CA ALA A 32 -6.10 -1.67 -14.77
C ALA A 32 -4.88 -1.09 -15.50
N TRP A 33 -3.71 -1.68 -15.32
CA TRP A 33 -2.50 -1.31 -16.06
C TRP A 33 -2.65 -1.50 -17.58
N VAL A 34 -3.19 -2.65 -18.02
CA VAL A 34 -3.43 -2.91 -19.44
C VAL A 34 -4.40 -1.88 -20.03
N ALA A 35 -5.49 -1.56 -19.32
CA ALA A 35 -6.42 -0.51 -19.70
C ALA A 35 -5.73 0.86 -19.82
N ARG A 36 -4.80 1.18 -18.91
CA ARG A 36 -4.04 2.43 -18.91
C ARG A 36 -3.08 2.55 -20.08
N ASP A 37 -2.20 1.57 -20.28
CA ASP A 37 -1.04 1.69 -21.19
C ASP A 37 -1.36 1.22 -22.62
N PHE A 38 -2.33 0.31 -22.77
CA PHE A 38 -2.68 -0.34 -24.05
C PHE A 38 -4.16 -0.23 -24.42
N GLY A 39 -5.01 0.28 -23.54
CA GLY A 39 -6.47 0.33 -23.76
C GLY A 39 -6.95 1.37 -24.77
N TYR A 40 -6.10 2.32 -25.20
CA TYR A 40 -6.52 3.50 -25.98
C TYR A 40 -7.51 3.20 -27.12
N ASN A 41 -7.18 2.29 -28.04
CA ASN A 41 -8.03 1.99 -29.20
C ASN A 41 -9.40 1.42 -28.78
N THR A 42 -9.41 0.57 -27.76
CA THR A 42 -10.65 -0.04 -27.25
C THR A 42 -11.50 0.99 -26.53
N LEU A 43 -10.89 1.77 -25.64
CA LEU A 43 -11.54 2.79 -24.82
C LEU A 43 -12.11 3.94 -25.66
N ASN A 44 -11.39 4.39 -26.68
CA ASN A 44 -11.81 5.46 -27.57
C ASN A 44 -13.09 5.11 -28.37
N SER A 45 -13.34 3.81 -28.58
CA SER A 45 -14.51 3.33 -29.33
C SER A 45 -15.77 3.19 -28.47
N MET A 46 -15.68 3.40 -27.15
CA MET A 46 -16.80 3.19 -26.22
C MET A 46 -17.64 4.45 -26.02
N ASP A 47 -18.96 4.32 -26.16
CA ASP A 47 -19.89 5.45 -26.00
C ASP A 47 -19.79 6.13 -24.62
N GLY A 48 -19.56 5.34 -23.56
CA GLY A 48 -19.40 5.83 -22.18
C GLY A 48 -18.15 6.68 -21.93
N LEU A 49 -17.25 6.81 -22.91
CA LEU A 49 -15.97 7.51 -22.82
C LEU A 49 -15.84 8.69 -23.80
N LYS A 50 -16.91 9.02 -24.55
CA LYS A 50 -16.93 10.19 -25.45
C LYS A 50 -16.63 11.51 -24.76
N ALA A 51 -16.88 11.60 -23.45
CA ALA A 51 -16.55 12.78 -22.64
C ALA A 51 -15.06 13.12 -22.63
N CYS A 52 -14.17 12.15 -22.92
CA CYS A 52 -12.74 12.38 -23.04
C CYS A 52 -12.29 13.00 -24.37
N ASN A 53 -13.19 13.18 -25.36
CA ASN A 53 -12.87 13.74 -26.68
C ASN A 53 -11.65 13.08 -27.37
N GLY A 54 -11.39 11.81 -27.10
CA GLY A 54 -10.23 11.07 -27.65
C GLY A 54 -8.89 11.38 -26.99
N GLU A 55 -8.86 12.17 -25.91
CA GLU A 55 -7.65 12.46 -25.14
C GLU A 55 -7.14 11.20 -24.44
N LYS A 56 -5.89 10.84 -24.72
CA LYS A 56 -5.29 9.59 -24.26
C LYS A 56 -5.23 9.50 -22.73
N ASP A 57 -4.77 10.55 -22.05
CA ASP A 57 -4.63 10.53 -20.59
C ASP A 57 -5.98 10.45 -19.88
N CYS A 58 -6.99 11.15 -20.39
CA CYS A 58 -8.36 11.03 -19.90
C CYS A 58 -8.87 9.58 -20.03
N LEU A 59 -8.74 8.97 -21.22
CA LEU A 59 -9.16 7.59 -21.48
C LEU A 59 -8.43 6.59 -20.57
N SER A 60 -7.10 6.71 -20.47
CA SER A 60 -6.27 5.86 -19.63
C SER A 60 -6.67 5.93 -18.16
N ARG A 61 -6.93 7.14 -17.63
CA ARG A 61 -7.39 7.36 -16.25
C ARG A 61 -8.76 6.74 -16.02
N GLU A 62 -9.69 7.02 -16.91
CA GLU A 62 -11.07 6.52 -16.86
C GLU A 62 -11.12 4.98 -16.94
N GLY A 63 -10.22 4.35 -17.70
CA GLY A 63 -10.06 2.90 -17.75
C GLY A 63 -9.60 2.30 -16.42
N VAL A 64 -8.57 2.87 -15.80
CA VAL A 64 -8.07 2.45 -14.48
C VAL A 64 -9.15 2.57 -13.41
N LEU A 65 -9.85 3.71 -13.37
CA LEU A 65 -10.88 3.97 -12.36
C LEU A 65 -12.08 3.02 -12.48
N ARG A 66 -12.44 2.59 -13.69
CA ARG A 66 -13.51 1.60 -13.91
C ARG A 66 -13.14 0.22 -13.38
N VAL A 67 -11.94 -0.28 -13.70
CA VAL A 67 -11.45 -1.57 -13.19
C VAL A 67 -11.34 -1.52 -11.67
N SER A 68 -10.83 -0.42 -11.12
CA SER A 68 -10.74 -0.20 -9.67
C SER A 68 -12.11 -0.17 -9.00
N LEU A 69 -13.11 0.53 -9.56
CA LEU A 69 -14.47 0.56 -9.01
C LEU A 69 -15.08 -0.84 -8.91
N GLY A 70 -14.87 -1.68 -9.91
CA GLY A 70 -15.32 -3.07 -9.89
C GLY A 70 -14.64 -3.90 -8.81
N CYS A 71 -13.32 -3.78 -8.71
CA CYS A 71 -12.51 -4.43 -7.68
C CYS A 71 -12.92 -3.98 -6.26
N PHE A 72 -13.05 -2.68 -6.05
CA PHE A 72 -13.56 -2.06 -4.82
C PHE A 72 -14.91 -2.64 -4.42
N THR A 73 -15.86 -2.67 -5.36
CA THR A 73 -17.22 -3.15 -5.12
C THR A 73 -17.23 -4.62 -4.73
N PHE A 74 -16.43 -5.46 -5.41
CA PHE A 74 -16.27 -6.87 -5.05
C PHE A 74 -15.79 -7.03 -3.60
N TYR A 75 -14.71 -6.35 -3.23
CA TYR A 75 -14.18 -6.44 -1.87
C TYR A 75 -15.09 -5.81 -0.82
N LEU A 76 -15.86 -4.78 -1.17
CA LEU A 76 -16.87 -4.19 -0.30
C LEU A 76 -18.03 -5.15 -0.02
N ILE A 77 -18.51 -5.88 -1.03
CA ILE A 77 -19.51 -6.94 -0.87
C ILE A 77 -18.96 -8.05 0.03
N MET A 78 -17.71 -8.46 -0.22
CA MET A 78 -17.04 -9.46 0.61
C MET A 78 -16.88 -8.98 2.06
N PHE A 79 -16.53 -7.71 2.29
CA PHE A 79 -16.50 -7.09 3.61
C PHE A 79 -17.86 -7.15 4.30
N ALA A 80 -18.91 -6.63 3.67
CA ALA A 80 -20.26 -6.60 4.26
C ALA A 80 -20.80 -8.00 4.59
N SER A 81 -20.48 -8.99 3.76
CA SER A 81 -20.90 -10.39 3.96
C SER A 81 -20.08 -11.16 5.01
N THR A 82 -18.89 -10.67 5.39
CA THR A 82 -17.95 -11.38 6.29
C THR A 82 -17.59 -10.60 7.56
N VAL A 83 -18.01 -9.35 7.71
CA VAL A 83 -17.85 -8.58 8.95
C VAL A 83 -18.54 -9.29 10.12
N GLY A 84 -17.91 -9.26 11.30
CA GLY A 84 -18.43 -9.91 12.51
C GLY A 84 -18.33 -11.44 12.52
N THR A 85 -17.50 -12.04 11.66
CA THR A 85 -17.24 -13.50 11.73
C THR A 85 -16.26 -13.79 12.86
N SER A 86 -16.73 -14.45 13.92
CA SER A 86 -15.92 -14.90 15.06
C SER A 86 -15.75 -16.43 15.10
N GLU A 87 -16.80 -17.17 14.73
CA GLU A 87 -16.87 -18.63 14.87
C GLU A 87 -16.29 -19.39 13.67
N ARG A 88 -15.56 -20.48 13.96
CA ARG A 88 -15.21 -21.52 12.99
C ARG A 88 -16.44 -22.34 12.59
N GLU A 89 -16.48 -22.77 11.34
CA GLU A 89 -17.55 -23.50 10.63
C GLU A 89 -18.87 -22.76 10.40
N GLY A 90 -18.94 -21.48 10.75
CA GLY A 90 -20.10 -20.61 10.53
C GLY A 90 -20.43 -20.38 9.05
N ARG A 91 -21.67 -19.94 8.77
CA ARG A 91 -22.14 -19.64 7.40
C ARG A 91 -21.24 -18.62 6.68
N ARG A 92 -20.76 -17.61 7.42
CA ARG A 92 -19.89 -16.54 6.88
C ARG A 92 -18.49 -17.04 6.52
N GLU A 93 -17.93 -17.98 7.29
CA GLU A 93 -16.65 -18.62 6.95
C GLU A 93 -16.81 -19.52 5.72
N LYS A 94 -17.88 -20.34 5.66
CA LYS A 94 -18.20 -21.16 4.48
C LYS A 94 -18.37 -20.30 3.22
N TRP A 95 -18.97 -19.12 3.36
CA TRP A 95 -19.01 -18.13 2.29
C TRP A 95 -17.61 -17.60 1.98
N HIS A 96 -16.79 -17.19 2.95
CA HIS A 96 -15.42 -16.67 2.74
C HIS A 96 -14.49 -17.67 2.01
N CYS A 97 -14.52 -18.94 2.41
CA CYS A 97 -13.64 -20.01 1.94
C CYS A 97 -14.10 -20.74 0.67
N GLY A 98 -15.39 -20.70 0.36
CA GLY A 98 -16.00 -21.56 -0.66
C GLY A 98 -16.53 -20.79 -1.87
N TRP A 99 -17.38 -21.45 -2.68
CA TRP A 99 -18.11 -20.83 -3.79
C TRP A 99 -17.24 -20.05 -4.78
N TRP A 100 -16.04 -20.59 -5.08
CA TRP A 100 -15.06 -19.91 -5.92
C TRP A 100 -15.58 -19.62 -7.33
N GLY A 101 -16.25 -20.57 -7.99
CA GLY A 101 -16.82 -20.36 -9.33
C GLY A 101 -17.73 -19.13 -9.40
N PRO A 102 -18.81 -19.07 -8.59
CA PRO A 102 -19.70 -17.90 -8.53
C PRO A 102 -18.99 -16.60 -8.13
N LYS A 103 -18.03 -16.64 -7.20
CA LYS A 103 -17.25 -15.43 -6.84
C LYS A 103 -16.34 -14.95 -7.95
N THR A 104 -15.71 -15.86 -8.69
CA THR A 104 -14.90 -15.52 -9.86
C THR A 104 -15.77 -14.85 -10.92
N ALA A 105 -16.95 -15.41 -11.21
CA ALA A 105 -17.91 -14.79 -12.11
C ALA A 105 -18.37 -13.40 -11.62
N MET A 106 -18.64 -13.27 -10.31
CA MET A 106 -18.98 -11.98 -9.67
C MET A 106 -17.85 -10.96 -9.83
N MET A 107 -16.61 -11.35 -9.58
CA MET A 107 -15.43 -10.48 -9.70
C MET A 107 -15.28 -9.95 -11.13
N PHE A 108 -15.30 -10.83 -12.14
CA PHE A 108 -15.18 -10.41 -13.54
C PHE A 108 -16.37 -9.52 -13.95
N SER A 109 -17.59 -9.89 -13.58
CA SER A 109 -18.79 -9.10 -13.88
C SER A 109 -18.67 -7.69 -13.28
N LEU A 110 -18.24 -7.58 -12.03
CA LEU A 110 -18.08 -6.29 -11.36
C LEU A 110 -16.92 -5.46 -11.94
N VAL A 111 -15.86 -6.07 -12.47
CA VAL A 111 -14.77 -5.36 -13.14
C VAL A 111 -15.18 -4.80 -14.50
N PHE A 112 -15.98 -5.53 -15.28
CA PHE A 112 -16.41 -5.09 -16.62
C PHE A 112 -17.66 -4.23 -16.61
N PHE A 113 -18.56 -4.39 -15.63
CA PHE A 113 -19.81 -3.62 -15.55
C PHE A 113 -19.62 -2.09 -15.51
N PRO A 114 -18.63 -1.53 -14.77
CA PRO A 114 -18.35 -0.09 -14.77
C PRO A 114 -18.03 0.53 -16.13
N PHE A 115 -17.69 -0.26 -17.15
CA PHE A 115 -17.49 0.26 -18.51
C PHE A 115 -18.79 0.72 -19.18
N ALA A 116 -19.95 0.30 -18.67
CA ALA A 116 -21.25 0.84 -19.08
C ALA A 116 -21.61 2.16 -18.38
N PHE A 117 -20.84 2.59 -17.38
CA PHE A 117 -21.16 3.80 -16.61
C PHE A 117 -20.67 5.10 -17.30
N PRO A 118 -21.42 6.21 -17.15
CA PRO A 118 -21.01 7.50 -17.67
C PRO A 118 -19.81 8.06 -16.92
N SER A 119 -18.94 8.81 -17.61
CA SER A 119 -17.73 9.43 -17.03
C SER A 119 -17.98 10.29 -15.80
N LYS A 120 -19.17 10.89 -15.65
CA LYS A 120 -19.52 11.67 -14.45
C LYS A 120 -19.48 10.83 -13.17
N LEU A 121 -19.96 9.59 -13.22
CA LEU A 121 -19.94 8.67 -12.06
C LEU A 121 -18.50 8.27 -11.73
N ILE A 122 -17.70 7.97 -12.76
CA ILE A 122 -16.30 7.56 -12.60
C ILE A 122 -15.43 8.70 -12.06
N SER A 123 -15.68 9.94 -12.49
CA SER A 123 -15.03 11.12 -11.93
C SER A 123 -15.34 11.31 -10.44
N ILE A 124 -16.61 11.11 -10.02
CA ILE A 124 -17.00 11.14 -8.60
C ILE A 124 -16.26 10.04 -7.82
N TYR A 125 -16.24 8.81 -8.35
CA TYR A 125 -15.50 7.71 -7.75
C TYR A 125 -14.00 8.03 -7.64
N GLY A 126 -13.40 8.66 -8.66
CA GLY A 126 -12.00 9.10 -8.63
C GLY A 126 -11.71 10.07 -7.49
N LYS A 127 -12.62 11.02 -7.20
CA LYS A 127 -12.49 11.94 -6.05
C LYS A 127 -12.59 11.20 -4.71
N ILE A 128 -13.53 10.27 -4.61
CA ILE A 128 -13.71 9.42 -3.41
C ILE A 128 -12.47 8.50 -3.22
N SER A 129 -11.87 8.04 -4.32
CA SER A 129 -10.69 7.17 -4.33
C SER A 129 -9.48 7.79 -3.64
N ILE A 130 -9.31 9.11 -3.70
CA ILE A 130 -8.27 9.83 -2.96
C ILE A 130 -8.42 9.61 -1.45
N GLY A 131 -9.65 9.72 -0.93
CA GLY A 131 -9.95 9.48 0.48
C GLY A 131 -9.70 8.03 0.90
N GLY A 132 -10.18 7.07 0.11
CA GLY A 132 -9.94 5.64 0.38
C GLY A 132 -8.47 5.23 0.29
N ALA A 133 -7.71 5.86 -0.61
CA ALA A 133 -6.26 5.71 -0.70
C ALA A 133 -5.57 6.19 0.58
N GLY A 134 -5.99 7.34 1.12
CA GLY A 134 -5.52 7.84 2.42
C GLY A 134 -5.83 6.87 3.56
N VAL A 135 -7.04 6.30 3.61
CA VAL A 135 -7.41 5.29 4.61
C VAL A 135 -6.52 4.05 4.51
N PHE A 136 -6.25 3.55 3.30
CA PHE A 136 -5.35 2.41 3.10
C PHE A 136 -3.92 2.70 3.59
N LEU A 137 -3.37 3.87 3.26
CA LEU A 137 -2.04 4.30 3.71
C LEU A 137 -1.96 4.34 5.24
N LEU A 138 -2.97 4.92 5.90
CA LEU A 138 -3.03 4.98 7.37
C LEU A 138 -3.06 3.59 8.00
N ILE A 139 -3.92 2.68 7.50
CA ILE A 139 -4.06 1.33 8.04
C ILE A 139 -2.77 0.53 7.83
N SER A 140 -2.21 0.55 6.61
CA SER A 140 -1.00 -0.20 6.28
C SER A 140 0.20 0.27 7.10
N MET A 141 0.35 1.58 7.28
CA MET A 141 1.40 2.18 8.09
C MET A 141 1.25 1.86 9.59
N ALA A 142 0.03 2.00 10.14
CA ALA A 142 -0.23 1.63 11.52
C ALA A 142 0.05 0.14 11.78
N SER A 143 -0.37 -0.75 10.86
CA SER A 143 -0.06 -2.20 10.93
C SER A 143 1.45 -2.42 11.01
N PHE A 144 2.20 -1.80 10.10
CA PHE A 144 3.65 -1.94 10.04
C PHE A 144 4.35 -1.44 11.31
N ILE A 145 3.94 -0.28 11.83
CA ILE A 145 4.51 0.30 13.06
C ILE A 145 4.23 -0.60 14.26
N ILE A 146 2.98 -1.05 14.45
CA ILE A 146 2.63 -1.93 15.58
C ILE A 146 3.38 -3.25 15.45
N TRP A 147 3.49 -3.81 14.24
CA TRP A 147 4.27 -5.02 13.99
C TRP A 147 5.76 -4.84 14.35
N ILE A 148 6.40 -3.73 13.93
CA ILE A 148 7.79 -3.41 14.30
C ILE A 148 7.91 -3.34 15.81
N GLN A 149 7.07 -2.54 16.48
CA GLN A 149 7.19 -2.33 17.91
C GLN A 149 6.99 -3.63 18.68
N LYS A 150 5.94 -4.40 18.37
CA LYS A 150 5.73 -5.73 18.96
C LYS A 150 6.95 -6.62 18.76
N ARG A 151 7.58 -6.60 17.59
CA ARG A 151 8.75 -7.43 17.30
C ARG A 151 10.02 -6.97 18.02
N CYS A 152 10.26 -5.67 18.11
CA CYS A 152 11.45 -5.08 18.73
C CYS A 152 11.40 -5.12 20.27
N TYR A 153 10.21 -5.08 20.85
CA TYR A 153 9.99 -5.09 22.30
C TYR A 153 9.69 -6.49 22.87
N SER A 154 9.38 -7.49 22.03
CA SER A 154 9.14 -8.85 22.51
C SER A 154 10.39 -9.51 23.11
N GLU A 155 10.32 -9.87 24.40
CA GLU A 155 11.37 -10.60 25.13
C GLU A 155 11.63 -12.01 24.59
N LYS A 156 10.60 -12.65 24.00
CA LYS A 156 10.69 -13.97 23.36
C LYS A 156 11.28 -13.93 21.94
N SER A 157 11.71 -12.77 21.44
CA SER A 157 12.28 -12.68 20.10
C SER A 157 13.67 -13.34 20.04
N LYS A 158 14.04 -13.91 18.87
CA LYS A 158 15.42 -14.38 18.58
C LYS A 158 16.50 -13.28 18.75
N LEU A 159 16.07 -12.04 18.96
CA LEU A 159 16.85 -10.87 19.32
C LEU A 159 17.06 -10.72 20.83
N SER A 160 16.89 -11.81 21.60
CA SER A 160 17.05 -11.88 23.05
C SER A 160 18.47 -11.47 23.51
N ASN A 161 19.50 -11.66 22.67
CA ASN A 161 20.84 -11.18 22.99
C ASN A 161 20.94 -9.66 22.87
N SER A 162 21.00 -8.98 24.03
CA SER A 162 21.07 -7.52 24.14
C SER A 162 22.27 -6.88 23.45
N LYS A 163 23.38 -7.61 23.23
CA LYS A 163 24.54 -7.12 22.46
C LYS A 163 24.24 -7.13 20.96
N PHE A 164 23.69 -8.24 20.45
CA PHE A 164 23.33 -8.37 19.04
C PHE A 164 22.30 -7.30 18.63
N ARG A 165 21.27 -7.08 19.44
CA ARG A 165 20.27 -6.02 19.21
C ARG A 165 20.89 -4.62 19.06
N ARG A 166 21.85 -4.28 19.92
CA ARG A 166 22.54 -2.97 19.86
C ARG A 166 23.41 -2.83 18.62
N VAL A 167 24.11 -3.89 18.23
CA VAL A 167 24.92 -3.90 16.99
C VAL A 167 24.03 -3.69 15.76
N VAL A 168 22.93 -4.44 15.66
CA VAL A 168 21.98 -4.29 14.56
C VAL A 168 21.39 -2.89 14.53
N ALA A 169 20.99 -2.34 15.67
CA ALA A 169 20.48 -0.97 15.74
C ALA A 169 21.52 0.05 15.24
N GLY A 170 22.80 -0.07 15.67
CA GLY A 170 23.89 0.78 15.19
C GLY A 170 24.08 0.72 13.68
N ILE A 171 24.01 -0.47 13.09
CA ILE A 171 24.08 -0.66 11.63
C ILE A 171 22.92 0.04 10.92
N LEU A 172 21.69 -0.11 11.42
CA LEU A 172 20.52 0.53 10.81
C LEU A 172 20.62 2.05 10.85
N HIS A 173 21.04 2.63 11.98
CA HIS A 173 21.24 4.08 12.09
C HIS A 173 22.37 4.59 11.19
N PHE A 174 23.45 3.81 11.02
CA PHE A 174 24.50 4.12 10.03
C PHE A 174 23.95 4.12 8.60
N LEU A 175 23.14 3.11 8.24
CA LEU A 175 22.48 3.05 6.93
C LEU A 175 21.54 4.24 6.70
N CYS A 176 20.83 4.71 7.73
CA CYS A 176 20.03 5.93 7.64
C CYS A 176 20.87 7.16 7.27
N ILE A 177 22.04 7.35 7.92
CA ILE A 177 22.96 8.46 7.62
C ILE A 177 23.46 8.37 6.18
N VAL A 178 23.87 7.17 5.74
CA VAL A 178 24.31 6.94 4.36
C VAL A 178 23.18 7.22 3.36
N GLY A 179 21.95 6.79 3.65
CA GLY A 179 20.77 7.05 2.82
C GLY A 179 20.49 8.54 2.66
N ILE A 180 20.49 9.29 3.76
CA ILE A 180 20.32 10.76 3.74
C ILE A 180 21.42 11.44 2.90
N PHE A 181 22.67 11.00 3.06
CA PHE A 181 23.78 11.53 2.27
C PHE A 181 23.58 11.28 0.77
N ILE A 182 23.17 10.06 0.39
CA ILE A 182 22.86 9.71 -1.00
C ILE A 182 21.73 10.60 -1.54
N LEU A 183 20.68 10.87 -0.75
CA LEU A 183 19.57 11.73 -1.18
C LEU A 183 20.04 13.15 -1.48
N TYR A 184 20.87 13.78 -0.65
CA TYR A 184 21.41 15.10 -0.94
C TYR A 184 22.27 15.10 -2.21
N VAL A 185 23.15 14.11 -2.38
CA VAL A 185 24.06 14.05 -3.54
C VAL A 185 23.29 13.88 -4.86
N TRP A 186 22.20 13.11 -4.86
CA TRP A 186 21.45 12.80 -6.09
C TRP A 186 20.30 13.77 -6.39
N TYR A 187 19.59 14.27 -5.37
CA TYR A 187 18.36 15.04 -5.53
C TYR A 187 18.46 16.50 -5.10
N ALA A 188 19.61 16.92 -4.54
CA ALA A 188 19.88 18.30 -4.15
C ALA A 188 21.35 18.71 -4.41
N PRO A 189 21.86 18.59 -5.65
CA PRO A 189 23.27 18.88 -5.97
C PRO A 189 23.61 20.38 -5.92
N HIS A 190 22.61 21.26 -6.02
CA HIS A 190 22.78 22.71 -6.07
C HIS A 190 21.91 23.42 -5.03
N ALA A 191 22.36 24.59 -4.55
CA ALA A 191 21.63 25.39 -3.56
C ALA A 191 20.29 25.94 -4.08
N SER A 192 20.07 25.94 -5.40
CA SER A 192 18.79 26.30 -6.03
C SER A 192 17.68 25.27 -5.81
N CYS A 193 18.02 24.03 -5.42
CA CYS A 193 17.07 22.94 -5.18
C CYS A 193 16.39 23.04 -3.82
N LEU A 194 15.82 24.22 -3.50
CA LEU A 194 15.30 24.57 -2.18
C LEU A 194 14.22 23.60 -1.70
N LEU A 195 13.34 23.16 -2.60
CA LEU A 195 12.28 22.23 -2.27
C LEU A 195 12.85 20.88 -1.83
N ASN A 196 13.73 20.27 -2.63
CA ASN A 196 14.32 18.96 -2.31
C ASN A 196 15.19 19.03 -1.06
N ILE A 197 15.94 20.13 -0.87
CA ILE A 197 16.65 20.41 0.37
C ILE A 197 15.69 20.46 1.55
N SER A 198 14.54 21.14 1.41
CA SER A 198 13.53 21.27 2.47
C SER A 198 12.89 19.93 2.82
N ILE A 199 12.55 19.11 1.81
CA ILE A 199 12.00 17.77 2.00
C ILE A 199 12.99 16.88 2.76
N ILE A 200 14.24 16.78 2.30
CA ILE A 200 15.28 15.95 2.93
C ILE A 200 15.58 16.45 4.36
N SER A 201 15.68 17.76 4.55
CA SER A 201 15.93 18.35 5.87
C SER A 201 14.78 18.09 6.85
N GLY A 202 13.53 18.15 6.37
CA GLY A 202 12.35 17.78 7.14
C GLY A 202 12.39 16.32 7.60
N THR A 203 12.77 15.41 6.69
CA THR A 203 12.97 13.98 7.01
C THR A 203 14.03 13.75 8.07
N ILE A 204 15.14 14.49 8.02
CA ILE A 204 16.17 14.43 9.07
C ILE A 204 15.57 14.81 10.42
N ILE A 205 14.82 15.91 10.50
CA ILE A 205 14.20 16.38 11.74
C ILE A 205 13.23 15.32 12.28
N LEU A 206 12.36 14.77 11.43
CA LEU A 206 11.41 13.71 11.79
C LEU A 206 12.12 12.45 12.32
N TYR A 207 13.19 12.02 11.65
CA TYR A 207 14.01 10.89 12.09
C TYR A 207 14.72 11.16 13.43
N LEU A 208 15.28 12.35 13.63
CA LEU A 208 15.93 12.72 14.89
C LEU A 208 14.93 12.77 16.05
N ILE A 209 13.73 13.32 15.84
CA ILE A 209 12.64 13.32 16.83
C ILE A 209 12.30 11.88 17.23
N MET A 210 12.09 11.00 16.25
CA MET A 210 11.73 9.61 16.48
C MET A 210 12.82 8.82 17.20
N SER A 211 14.08 9.00 16.78
CA SER A 211 15.25 8.36 17.40
C SER A 211 15.47 8.87 18.83
N GLY A 212 15.36 10.18 19.05
CA GLY A 212 15.46 10.80 20.37
C GLY A 212 14.37 10.33 21.33
N ALA A 213 13.10 10.32 20.88
CA ALA A 213 11.98 9.82 21.67
C ALA A 213 12.16 8.34 22.06
N SER A 214 12.68 7.52 21.14
CA SER A 214 12.94 6.09 21.40
C SER A 214 14.08 5.88 22.38
N PHE A 215 15.14 6.71 22.29
CA PHE A 215 16.29 6.66 23.20
C PHE A 215 15.92 7.07 24.62
N LEU A 216 15.17 8.17 24.78
CA LEU A 216 14.74 8.67 26.09
C LEU A 216 13.78 7.72 26.81
N ARG A 217 13.02 6.91 26.06
CA ARG A 217 11.90 6.14 26.60
C ARG A 217 12.19 4.66 26.84
N SER A 218 13.23 4.07 26.22
CA SER A 218 13.46 2.63 26.31
C SER A 218 14.95 2.26 26.27
N LEU A 219 15.43 1.59 27.32
CA LEU A 219 16.74 0.94 27.30
C LEU A 219 16.70 -0.30 26.37
N ASN A 220 17.29 -0.16 25.19
CA ASN A 220 17.61 -1.18 24.16
C ASN A 220 16.53 -1.59 23.13
N GLY A 221 15.23 -1.68 23.47
CA GLY A 221 14.18 -2.07 22.49
C GLY A 221 13.83 -0.96 21.49
N GLY A 222 13.71 0.27 22.00
CA GLY A 222 13.35 1.45 21.21
C GLY A 222 14.37 1.85 20.16
N PHE A 223 15.67 1.74 20.44
CA PHE A 223 16.71 2.18 19.50
C PHE A 223 16.72 1.33 18.22
N LEU A 224 16.49 0.02 18.33
CA LEU A 224 16.34 -0.83 17.16
C LEU A 224 15.09 -0.46 16.34
N SER A 225 13.96 -0.26 17.03
CA SER A 225 12.68 0.12 16.42
C SER A 225 12.81 1.43 15.63
N SER A 226 13.47 2.45 16.21
CA SER A 226 13.73 3.71 15.51
C SER A 226 14.71 3.59 14.34
N GLY A 227 15.67 2.66 14.40
CA GLY A 227 16.56 2.37 13.27
C GLY A 227 15.82 1.80 12.06
N ILE A 228 14.95 0.81 12.29
CA ILE A 228 14.11 0.22 11.22
C ILE A 228 13.16 1.28 10.66
N MET A 229 12.50 2.02 11.55
CA MET A 229 11.55 3.07 11.14
C MET A 229 12.26 4.22 10.42
N GLY A 230 13.51 4.53 10.77
CA GLY A 230 14.33 5.53 10.07
C GLY A 230 14.56 5.15 8.61
N ILE A 231 14.88 3.89 8.32
CA ILE A 231 15.01 3.40 6.93
C ILE A 231 13.69 3.58 6.17
N TYR A 232 12.56 3.28 6.80
CA TYR A 232 11.24 3.43 6.18
C TYR A 232 10.89 4.90 5.86
N VAL A 233 11.13 5.82 6.79
CA VAL A 233 10.89 7.26 6.60
C VAL A 233 11.80 7.82 5.50
N ILE A 234 13.09 7.45 5.49
CA ILE A 234 14.03 7.85 4.43
C ILE A 234 13.62 7.26 3.06
N TYR A 235 13.10 6.03 3.03
CA TYR A 235 12.55 5.44 1.82
C TYR A 235 11.31 6.21 1.30
N ILE A 236 10.40 6.63 2.19
CA ILE A 236 9.26 7.48 1.80
C ILE A 236 9.75 8.80 1.20
N CYS A 237 10.73 9.44 1.84
CA CYS A 237 11.37 10.67 1.36
C CYS A 237 11.95 10.47 -0.05
N TRP A 238 12.69 9.38 -0.27
CA TRP A 238 13.20 9.02 -1.59
C TRP A 238 12.09 8.90 -2.63
N CYS A 239 10.98 8.22 -2.28
CA CYS A 239 9.84 8.13 -3.18
C CYS A 239 9.18 9.48 -3.44
N ALA A 240 9.11 10.39 -2.45
CA ALA A 240 8.55 11.72 -2.62
C ALA A 240 9.37 12.54 -3.64
N LEU A 241 10.70 12.50 -3.50
CA LEU A 241 11.63 13.15 -4.43
C LEU A 241 11.53 12.56 -5.84
N LYS A 242 11.45 11.23 -5.97
CA LYS A 242 11.27 10.56 -7.28
C LYS A 242 9.91 10.87 -7.93
N SER A 243 8.92 11.28 -7.14
CA SER A 243 7.58 11.61 -7.65
C SER A 243 7.49 13.05 -8.18
N GLU A 244 8.52 13.88 -8.00
CA GLU A 244 8.57 15.26 -8.49
C GLU A 244 8.50 15.30 -10.02
N PRO A 245 7.57 16.07 -10.62
CA PRO A 245 7.51 16.24 -12.07
C PRO A 245 8.49 17.34 -12.52
N GLN A 246 9.28 17.06 -13.56
CA GLN A 246 10.32 17.90 -14.19
C GLN A 246 11.67 17.99 -13.45
N GLU A 247 12.72 17.53 -14.14
CA GLU A 247 14.00 17.08 -13.57
C GLU A 247 15.10 18.17 -13.51
N THR A 248 14.87 19.31 -12.88
CA THR A 248 15.97 20.29 -12.74
C THR A 248 16.95 19.97 -11.60
N CYS A 249 16.55 19.13 -10.65
CA CYS A 249 17.29 18.88 -9.41
C CYS A 249 17.76 17.44 -9.22
N MET A 250 17.55 16.57 -10.20
CA MET A 250 18.07 15.21 -10.21
C MET A 250 19.39 15.16 -10.99
N ARG A 251 20.41 14.48 -10.46
CA ARG A 251 21.65 14.24 -11.19
C ARG A 251 21.42 13.23 -12.32
N GLU A 252 21.70 13.63 -13.58
CA GLU A 252 21.55 12.76 -14.75
C GLU A 252 22.38 11.47 -14.62
N GLY A 253 21.72 10.32 -14.73
CA GLY A 253 22.32 9.01 -14.90
C GLY A 253 22.38 8.64 -16.39
N GLY A 254 23.28 7.75 -16.80
CA GLY A 254 23.45 7.42 -18.22
C GLY A 254 22.19 6.80 -18.88
N SER A 255 21.70 7.47 -19.92
CA SER A 255 20.43 7.29 -20.66
C SER A 255 20.09 5.89 -21.23
N SER A 256 21.01 4.91 -21.31
CA SER A 256 20.72 3.62 -21.97
C SER A 256 20.12 2.53 -21.07
N LYS A 257 20.17 2.67 -19.73
CA LYS A 257 19.64 1.68 -18.78
C LYS A 257 18.27 2.06 -18.20
N GLU A 258 17.79 3.26 -18.48
CA GLU A 258 16.68 3.89 -17.78
C GLU A 258 15.33 3.22 -18.10
N ASP A 259 15.12 2.75 -19.33
CA ASP A 259 13.88 2.08 -19.73
C ASP A 259 13.70 0.73 -19.01
N VAL A 260 14.75 -0.09 -18.92
CA VAL A 260 14.68 -1.40 -18.25
C VAL A 260 14.46 -1.23 -16.75
N PHE A 261 15.15 -0.29 -16.11
CA PHE A 261 14.93 0.00 -14.69
C PHE A 261 13.52 0.53 -14.42
N THR A 262 12.96 1.32 -15.33
CA THR A 262 11.58 1.82 -15.23
C THR A 262 10.59 0.67 -15.26
N ILE A 263 10.69 -0.25 -16.23
CA ILE A 263 9.84 -1.44 -16.33
C ILE A 263 9.98 -2.34 -15.09
N ILE A 264 11.20 -2.61 -14.63
CA ILE A 264 11.43 -3.41 -13.41
C ILE A 264 10.78 -2.74 -12.20
N SER A 265 10.98 -1.42 -12.04
CA SER A 265 10.43 -0.67 -10.91
C SER A 265 8.90 -0.63 -10.91
N PHE A 266 8.29 -0.60 -12.09
CA PHE A 266 6.84 -0.67 -12.26
C PHE A 266 6.26 -1.98 -11.73
N PHE A 267 6.79 -3.12 -12.19
CA PHE A 267 6.30 -4.43 -11.73
C PHE A 267 6.65 -4.69 -10.26
N ALA A 268 7.82 -4.23 -9.80
CA ALA A 268 8.16 -4.25 -8.39
C ALA A 268 7.16 -3.44 -7.55
N GLY A 269 6.72 -2.28 -8.05
CA GLY A 269 5.66 -1.47 -7.45
C GLY A 269 4.33 -2.22 -7.35
N LEU A 270 3.86 -2.81 -8.45
CA LEU A 270 2.62 -3.60 -8.45
C LEU A 270 2.66 -4.79 -7.47
N ILE A 271 3.78 -5.53 -7.46
CA ILE A 271 3.97 -6.64 -6.53
C ILE A 271 4.00 -6.13 -5.08
N THR A 272 4.71 -5.03 -4.82
CA THR A 272 4.79 -4.41 -3.49
C THR A 272 3.41 -4.03 -3.00
N MET A 273 2.56 -3.43 -3.85
CA MET A 273 1.19 -3.06 -3.49
C MET A 273 0.38 -4.29 -3.08
N VAL A 274 0.44 -5.38 -3.85
CA VAL A 274 -0.25 -6.63 -3.52
C VAL A 274 0.27 -7.23 -2.20
N VAL A 275 1.59 -7.23 -2.00
CA VAL A 275 2.21 -7.74 -0.77
C VAL A 275 1.81 -6.91 0.44
N VAL A 276 1.87 -5.57 0.35
CA VAL A 276 1.46 -4.67 1.43
C VAL A 276 -0.03 -4.87 1.74
N THR A 277 -0.91 -4.90 0.74
CA THR A 277 -2.34 -5.16 0.95
C THR A 277 -2.57 -6.51 1.63
N PHE A 278 -1.86 -7.56 1.19
CA PHE A 278 -1.99 -8.89 1.77
C PHE A 278 -1.50 -8.94 3.23
N THR A 279 -0.32 -8.40 3.53
CA THR A 279 0.25 -8.41 4.89
C THR A 279 -0.57 -7.54 5.84
N THR A 280 -1.01 -6.36 5.40
CA THR A 280 -1.93 -5.50 6.15
C THR A 280 -3.26 -6.21 6.40
N GLY A 281 -3.84 -6.88 5.41
CA GLY A 281 -5.15 -7.53 5.53
C GLY A 281 -5.16 -8.69 6.53
N ILE A 282 -4.06 -9.42 6.68
CA ILE A 282 -3.95 -10.54 7.64
C ILE A 282 -3.56 -10.09 9.04
N ASP A 283 -3.08 -8.85 9.22
CA ASP A 283 -2.63 -8.31 10.50
C ASP A 283 -3.79 -7.78 11.38
N SER A 284 -5.04 -8.16 11.08
CA SER A 284 -6.23 -7.76 11.82
C SER A 284 -6.11 -8.03 13.32
N LYS A 285 -5.42 -9.11 13.71
CA LYS A 285 -5.21 -9.47 15.12
C LYS A 285 -4.36 -8.42 15.83
N CYS A 286 -3.44 -7.75 15.14
CA CYS A 286 -2.66 -6.66 15.73
C CYS A 286 -3.54 -5.49 16.16
N PHE A 287 -4.55 -5.12 15.36
CA PHE A 287 -5.53 -4.09 15.73
C PHE A 287 -6.54 -4.56 16.77
N MET A 288 -7.03 -5.80 16.64
CA MET A 288 -8.03 -6.33 17.57
C MET A 288 -7.43 -6.62 18.95
N THR A 289 -6.21 -7.18 19.02
CA THR A 289 -5.47 -7.40 20.28
C THR A 289 -5.04 -6.08 20.93
N ALA A 290 -4.77 -5.02 20.14
CA ALA A 290 -4.54 -3.68 20.69
C ALA A 290 -5.81 -3.06 21.32
N LEU A 291 -7.01 -3.60 21.05
CA LEU A 291 -8.31 -3.11 21.53
C LEU A 291 -9.04 -4.08 22.47
N LYS A 292 -8.68 -5.37 22.52
CA LYS A 292 -9.26 -6.38 23.42
C LYS A 292 -8.22 -7.41 23.87
N ARG A 293 -8.22 -7.68 25.18
CA ARG A 293 -7.57 -8.84 25.81
C ARG A 293 -8.56 -9.99 25.83
N GLU A 294 -8.25 -11.07 25.11
CA GLU A 294 -8.49 -12.50 25.42
C GLU A 294 -8.50 -13.31 24.10
N ASP A 295 -7.58 -14.27 24.00
CA ASP A 295 -7.49 -15.25 22.91
C ASP A 295 -8.35 -16.46 23.29
N GLU A 296 -9.44 -16.72 22.55
CA GLU A 296 -10.18 -17.99 22.60
C GLU A 296 -9.78 -18.89 21.43
N ASP A 297 -9.57 -20.18 21.69
CA ASP A 297 -9.02 -21.17 20.74
C ASP A 297 -9.91 -21.45 19.50
N ASP A 298 -11.19 -21.05 19.55
CA ASP A 298 -12.19 -21.22 18.49
C ASP A 298 -12.29 -20.02 17.51
N GLU A 299 -11.40 -19.04 17.61
CA GLU A 299 -11.42 -17.86 16.74
C GLU A 299 -10.84 -18.14 15.34
N VAL A 300 -11.38 -17.47 14.32
CA VAL A 300 -10.86 -17.45 12.94
C VAL A 300 -9.39 -16.95 12.88
N PRO A 301 -8.58 -17.38 11.88
CA PRO A 301 -7.14 -17.08 11.84
C PRO A 301 -6.82 -15.59 11.60
N TYR A 302 -7.74 -14.84 11.01
CA TYR A 302 -7.70 -13.39 10.84
C TYR A 302 -9.14 -12.89 10.65
N GLY A 303 -9.39 -11.61 10.92
CA GLY A 303 -10.69 -10.98 10.76
C GLY A 303 -11.04 -10.85 9.28
N TYR A 304 -11.90 -11.73 8.77
CA TYR A 304 -12.27 -11.77 7.35
C TYR A 304 -12.84 -10.45 6.82
N GLY A 305 -13.67 -9.77 7.64
CA GLY A 305 -14.16 -8.43 7.32
C GLY A 305 -13.00 -7.44 7.14
N PHE A 306 -12.12 -7.32 8.15
CA PHE A 306 -10.98 -6.41 8.07
C PHE A 306 -10.08 -6.69 6.86
N PHE A 307 -9.80 -7.97 6.57
CA PHE A 307 -9.08 -8.39 5.38
C PHE A 307 -9.70 -7.81 4.11
N HIS A 308 -11.00 -8.02 3.90
CA HIS A 308 -11.69 -7.52 2.71
C HIS A 308 -11.79 -5.99 2.67
N PHE A 309 -11.92 -5.33 3.83
CA PHE A 309 -11.91 -3.87 3.92
C PHE A 309 -10.55 -3.27 3.52
N VAL A 310 -9.44 -3.91 3.92
CA VAL A 310 -8.09 -3.53 3.49
C VAL A 310 -7.95 -3.68 1.97
N PHE A 311 -8.44 -4.77 1.38
CA PHE A 311 -8.42 -4.94 -0.08
C PHE A 311 -9.32 -3.95 -0.82
N ALA A 312 -10.48 -3.59 -0.26
CA ALA A 312 -11.35 -2.56 -0.83
C ALA A 312 -10.64 -1.21 -0.87
N THR A 313 -10.11 -0.73 0.25
CA THR A 313 -9.36 0.54 0.29
C THR A 313 -8.07 0.50 -0.54
N ALA A 314 -7.39 -0.66 -0.59
CA ALA A 314 -6.23 -0.88 -1.46
C ALA A 314 -6.57 -0.76 -2.95
N SER A 315 -7.77 -1.13 -3.39
CA SER A 315 -8.17 -0.99 -4.79
C SER A 315 -8.32 0.48 -5.21
N MET A 316 -8.72 1.35 -4.28
CA MET A 316 -8.77 2.80 -4.47
C MET A 316 -7.35 3.39 -4.47
N TYR A 317 -6.50 2.97 -3.52
CA TYR A 317 -5.07 3.32 -3.51
C TYR A 317 -4.38 2.92 -4.82
N SER A 318 -4.63 1.72 -5.30
CA SER A 318 -3.97 1.21 -6.51
C SER A 318 -4.36 1.98 -7.76
N ALA A 319 -5.63 2.40 -7.85
CA ALA A 319 -6.05 3.33 -8.89
C ALA A 319 -5.28 4.65 -8.81
N MET A 320 -5.17 5.26 -7.62
CA MET A 320 -4.48 6.55 -7.46
C MET A 320 -3.01 6.47 -7.85
N VAL A 321 -2.33 5.39 -7.49
CA VAL A 321 -0.94 5.12 -7.88
C VAL A 321 -0.79 4.99 -9.40
N LEU A 322 -1.69 4.23 -10.04
CA LEU A 322 -1.68 4.02 -11.49
C LEU A 322 -2.05 5.28 -12.29
N VAL A 323 -2.93 6.15 -11.77
CA VAL A 323 -3.30 7.42 -12.43
C VAL A 323 -2.48 8.62 -11.95
N ALA A 324 -1.40 8.36 -11.20
CA ALA A 324 -0.47 9.36 -10.70
C ALA A 324 -1.09 10.48 -9.84
N TRP A 325 -2.21 10.19 -9.17
CA TRP A 325 -2.91 11.09 -8.23
C TRP A 325 -3.45 12.41 -8.80
N ASP A 326 -3.11 12.80 -10.03
CA ASP A 326 -3.44 14.09 -10.63
C ASP A 326 -4.09 13.94 -12.03
N THR A 327 -5.01 14.84 -12.37
CA THR A 327 -5.65 14.93 -13.70
C THR A 327 -4.80 15.65 -14.72
N ASN A 328 -3.83 16.44 -14.30
CA ASN A 328 -3.16 17.43 -15.15
C ASN A 328 -1.77 16.99 -15.65
N HIS A 329 -1.34 15.77 -15.32
CA HIS A 329 -0.04 15.24 -15.70
C HIS A 329 -0.16 14.15 -16.76
N HIS A 330 0.75 14.19 -17.75
CA HIS A 330 0.85 13.15 -18.77
C HIS A 330 1.34 11.83 -18.14
N MET A 331 0.58 10.75 -18.35
CA MET A 331 0.96 9.44 -17.86
C MET A 331 1.89 8.75 -18.86
N GLN A 332 3.11 8.46 -18.42
CA GLN A 332 4.06 7.67 -19.20
C GLN A 332 3.79 6.17 -19.02
N LYS A 333 4.10 5.38 -20.05
CA LYS A 333 4.00 3.92 -19.95
C LYS A 333 5.00 3.40 -18.91
N PHE A 334 4.62 2.34 -18.20
CA PHE A 334 5.47 1.72 -17.18
C PHE A 334 5.95 2.68 -16.06
N THR A 335 5.26 3.79 -15.82
CA THR A 335 5.50 4.64 -14.64
C THR A 335 4.30 4.59 -13.70
N ILE A 336 4.51 4.89 -12.43
CA ILE A 336 3.49 5.04 -11.39
C ILE A 336 3.91 6.20 -10.47
N ASP A 337 2.94 6.83 -9.80
CA ASP A 337 3.18 7.82 -8.75
C ASP A 337 3.99 9.07 -9.17
N ILE A 338 4.01 9.46 -10.45
CA ILE A 338 4.73 10.68 -10.90
C ILE A 338 3.79 11.88 -10.90
N GLY A 339 3.99 12.83 -9.99
CA GLY A 339 3.25 14.08 -9.95
C GLY A 339 3.30 14.75 -8.57
N TRP A 340 3.03 16.06 -8.55
CA TRP A 340 3.06 16.87 -7.33
C TRP A 340 2.15 16.34 -6.22
N THR A 341 0.98 15.82 -6.57
CA THR A 341 0.06 15.22 -5.60
C THR A 341 0.66 13.98 -4.94
N SER A 342 1.35 13.13 -5.69
CA SER A 342 2.07 11.97 -5.15
C SER A 342 3.16 12.40 -4.17
N THR A 343 3.98 13.40 -4.54
CA THR A 343 5.01 13.98 -3.66
C THR A 343 4.43 14.46 -2.34
N ILE A 344 3.35 15.25 -2.38
CA ILE A 344 2.69 15.76 -1.16
C ILE A 344 2.12 14.63 -0.31
N VAL A 345 1.44 13.65 -0.92
CA VAL A 345 0.89 12.49 -0.20
C VAL A 345 1.99 11.74 0.55
N ARG A 346 3.16 11.57 -0.07
CA ARG A 346 4.30 10.89 0.56
C ARG A 346 4.90 11.68 1.73
N ILE A 347 5.06 12.99 1.58
CA ILE A 347 5.52 13.88 2.67
C ILE A 347 4.55 13.84 3.85
N VAL A 348 3.24 13.94 3.59
CA VAL A 348 2.22 13.85 4.64
C VAL A 348 2.24 12.47 5.30
N ASN A 349 2.38 11.40 4.51
CA ASN A 349 2.48 10.04 5.02
C ASN A 349 3.66 9.88 5.99
N GLU A 350 4.81 10.49 5.67
CA GLU A 350 5.99 10.49 6.52
C GLU A 350 5.75 11.15 7.89
N ILE A 351 5.14 12.34 7.89
CA ILE A 351 4.80 13.06 9.13
C ILE A 351 3.85 12.22 9.99
N VAL A 352 2.80 11.67 9.37
CA VAL A 352 1.81 10.83 10.06
C VAL A 352 2.47 9.55 10.58
N ALA A 353 3.44 8.97 9.87
CA ALA A 353 4.19 7.80 10.30
C ALA A 353 4.89 8.05 11.64
N VAL A 354 5.57 9.19 11.78
CA VAL A 354 6.30 9.55 13.00
C VAL A 354 5.33 9.85 14.15
N ILE A 355 4.19 10.49 13.86
CA ILE A 355 3.13 10.73 14.86
C ILE A 355 2.58 9.40 15.38
N ILE A 356 2.16 8.49 14.48
CA ILE A 356 1.65 7.16 14.88
C ILE A 356 2.72 6.38 15.63
N TYR A 357 3.97 6.40 15.16
CA TYR A 357 5.08 5.77 15.86
C TYR A 357 5.24 6.30 17.29
N GLY A 358 5.16 7.62 17.48
CA GLY A 358 5.20 8.24 18.80
C GLY A 358 4.01 7.88 19.68
N LEU A 359 2.80 7.76 19.11
CA LEU A 359 1.59 7.36 19.83
C LEU A 359 1.64 5.90 20.29
N VAL A 360 1.92 4.96 19.39
CA VAL A 360 2.10 3.52 19.73
C VAL A 360 3.30 3.37 20.66
N LEU A 361 4.36 4.13 20.34
CA LEU A 361 5.39 4.68 21.21
C LEU A 361 4.90 4.67 22.64
N MET A 362 4.02 5.64 22.94
CA MET A 362 3.48 6.02 24.25
C MET A 362 2.61 4.97 24.94
N ILE A 363 1.77 4.28 24.19
CA ILE A 363 0.81 3.30 24.71
C ILE A 363 1.54 2.10 25.35
N ASN A 364 2.59 1.58 24.70
CA ASN A 364 3.33 0.39 25.13
C ASN A 364 4.17 0.53 26.44
N LYS A 365 4.01 1.60 27.23
CA LYS A 365 4.67 1.77 28.56
C LYS A 365 3.77 1.39 29.73
N HIS A 366 2.47 1.30 29.49
CA HIS A 366 1.48 1.03 30.54
C HIS A 366 1.13 -0.46 30.68
N GLU A 367 1.81 -1.32 29.92
CA GLU A 367 1.89 -2.76 30.12
C GLU A 367 3.31 -3.12 30.56
#